data_AF-A0A5C5UBK3-F1
#
_entry.id   AF-A0A5C5UBK3-F1
#
_cell.length_a   1.000
_cell.length_b   1.000
_cell.length_c   1.000
_cell.angle_alpha   90.00
_cell.angle_beta   90.00
_cell.angle_gamma   90.00
#
_symmetry.space_group_name_H-M   'P 1'
#
loop_
_entity.id
_entity.type
_entity.pdbx_description
1 polymer ?
#
loop_
_entity_poly.entity_id
_entity_poly.type
_entity_poly.pdbx_seq_one_letter_code
_entity_poly.pdbx_strand_id
1 'polypeptide(L)'
;MIDFQDVKRGAARRYTPDFVVEVAADAGLSWRRAVVEVKTHRDLWRSRRLMRAPYAAARTWAAGQEGTIFRVVTDRMMSGEWLSSTRLLSGHLDKPFDVQFEQDCVAFLQQRDSYRISEILALAQQRGLNPQALLPVLYRMVARGQLSLDRGQPIGPQTWVAVVGSQKRL
;
A
#
# COMPACT_ATOMS: atom_id res chain seq x y z
N MET A 1 -9.09 -15.20 -12.09
CA MET A 1 -9.55 -16.48 -11.48
C MET A 1 -8.95 -17.60 -12.30
N ILE A 2 -8.33 -18.59 -11.66
CA ILE A 2 -7.49 -19.60 -12.32
C ILE A 2 -8.05 -20.98 -11.97
N ASP A 3 -8.53 -21.72 -12.97
CA ASP A 3 -9.06 -23.07 -12.79
C ASP A 3 -7.93 -24.11 -12.85
N PHE A 4 -8.00 -25.16 -12.03
CA PHE A 4 -7.00 -26.22 -11.96
C PHE A 4 -7.57 -27.56 -11.46
N GLN A 5 -6.89 -28.66 -11.79
CA GLN A 5 -7.23 -29.98 -11.27
C GLN A 5 -6.38 -30.31 -10.03
N ASP A 6 -7.04 -30.49 -8.88
CA ASP A 6 -6.40 -30.93 -7.65
C ASP A 6 -6.27 -32.46 -7.68
N VAL A 7 -5.21 -32.95 -8.32
CA VAL A 7 -4.98 -34.40 -8.53
C VAL A 7 -5.00 -35.19 -7.22
N LYS A 8 -4.60 -34.59 -6.10
CA LYS A 8 -4.65 -35.24 -4.77
C LYS A 8 -6.07 -35.39 -4.22
N ARG A 9 -6.96 -34.48 -4.57
CA ARG A 9 -8.36 -34.48 -4.12
C ARG A 9 -9.34 -34.95 -5.19
N GLY A 10 -8.85 -35.25 -6.40
CA GLY A 10 -9.66 -35.71 -7.53
C GLY A 10 -10.68 -34.69 -8.02
N ALA A 11 -10.49 -33.38 -7.77
CA ALA A 11 -11.51 -32.37 -8.00
C ALA A 11 -11.01 -31.20 -8.86
N ALA A 12 -11.86 -30.72 -9.75
CA ALA A 12 -11.68 -29.41 -10.38
C ALA A 12 -11.89 -28.32 -9.33
N ARG A 13 -10.95 -27.38 -9.27
CA ARG A 13 -10.93 -26.31 -8.27
C ARG A 13 -10.52 -25.01 -8.93
N ARG A 14 -10.74 -23.93 -8.18
CA ARG A 14 -10.53 -22.57 -8.61
C ARG A 14 -9.66 -21.86 -7.60
N TYR A 15 -8.70 -21.11 -8.10
CA TYR A 15 -7.79 -20.28 -7.34
C TYR A 15 -8.01 -18.81 -7.68
N THR A 16 -8.24 -18.01 -6.65
CA THR A 16 -8.39 -16.56 -6.75
C THR A 16 -7.20 -15.94 -6.02
N PRO A 17 -6.31 -15.21 -6.73
CA PRO A 17 -5.23 -14.50 -6.10
C PRO A 17 -5.76 -13.30 -5.31
N ASP A 18 -5.01 -12.85 -4.31
CA ASP A 18 -5.37 -11.66 -3.54
C ASP A 18 -5.33 -10.38 -4.39
N PHE A 19 -4.35 -10.25 -5.29
CA PHE A 19 -4.23 -9.10 -6.18
C PHE A 19 -3.79 -9.47 -7.61
N VAL A 20 -4.19 -8.63 -8.56
CA VAL A 20 -3.60 -8.54 -9.90
C VAL A 20 -3.11 -7.10 -10.07
N VAL A 21 -1.80 -6.93 -10.25
CA VAL A 21 -1.15 -5.64 -10.41
C VAL A 21 -0.74 -5.49 -11.86
N GLU A 22 -1.11 -4.37 -12.48
CA GLU A 22 -0.65 -3.98 -13.81
C GLU A 22 0.22 -2.75 -13.68
N VAL A 23 1.32 -2.74 -14.42
CA VAL A 23 2.26 -1.62 -14.44
C VAL A 23 2.32 -1.00 -15.83
N ALA A 24 2.56 0.31 -15.86
CA ALA A 24 2.69 1.05 -17.11
C ALA A 24 3.86 0.53 -17.95
N ALA A 25 3.77 0.79 -19.26
CA ALA A 25 4.70 0.23 -20.23
C ALA A 25 6.16 0.69 -20.03
N ASP A 26 6.30 1.90 -19.52
CA ASP A 26 7.51 2.66 -19.28
C ASP A 26 8.05 2.50 -17.84
N ALA A 27 7.46 1.62 -17.03
CA ALA A 27 7.88 1.39 -15.65
C ALA A 27 9.29 0.76 -15.50
N GLY A 28 9.97 0.43 -16.61
CA GLY A 28 11.32 -0.14 -16.60
C GLY A 28 11.42 -1.55 -16.02
N LEU A 29 10.30 -2.25 -15.86
CA LEU A 29 10.23 -3.60 -15.31
C LEU A 29 10.23 -4.65 -16.44
N SER A 30 10.81 -5.81 -16.17
CA SER A 30 10.80 -6.96 -17.09
C SER A 30 9.45 -7.67 -17.21
N TRP A 31 8.44 -7.22 -16.45
CA TRP A 31 7.08 -7.74 -16.44
C TRP A 31 6.08 -6.58 -16.45
N ARG A 32 4.89 -6.82 -16.99
CA ARG A 32 3.79 -5.86 -17.14
C ARG A 32 2.60 -6.17 -16.21
N ARG A 33 2.46 -7.42 -15.80
CA ARG A 33 1.41 -7.88 -14.90
C ARG A 33 1.98 -8.80 -13.82
N ALA A 34 1.53 -8.64 -12.59
CA ALA A 34 1.86 -9.52 -11.48
C ALA A 34 0.58 -10.05 -10.82
N VAL A 35 0.46 -11.37 -10.76
CA VAL A 35 -0.54 -12.05 -9.92
C VAL A 35 0.10 -12.28 -8.56
N VAL A 36 -0.51 -11.71 -7.52
CA VAL A 36 0.08 -11.64 -6.19
C VAL A 36 -0.80 -12.34 -5.16
N GLU A 37 -0.18 -13.21 -4.38
CA GLU A 37 -0.74 -13.76 -3.15
C GLU A 37 -0.03 -13.15 -1.94
N VAL A 38 -0.77 -12.72 -0.93
CA VAL A 38 -0.24 -12.21 0.32
C VAL A 38 -0.42 -13.27 1.41
N LYS A 39 0.67 -13.59 2.11
CA LYS A 39 0.65 -14.51 3.26
C LYS A 39 1.59 -14.02 4.34
N THR A 40 1.26 -14.22 5.60
CA THR A 40 2.28 -14.16 6.65
C THR A 40 3.31 -15.27 6.39
N HIS A 41 4.58 -15.04 6.73
CA HIS A 41 5.61 -16.07 6.57
C HIS A 41 5.24 -17.34 7.35
N ARG A 42 4.66 -17.20 8.56
CA ARG A 42 4.18 -18.32 9.37
C ARG A 42 3.09 -19.13 8.65
N ASP A 43 2.09 -18.46 8.08
CA ASP A 43 0.97 -19.15 7.41
C ASP A 43 1.41 -19.76 6.08
N LEU A 44 2.37 -19.15 5.39
CA LEU A 44 2.97 -19.74 4.20
C LEU A 44 3.61 -21.09 4.52
N TRP A 45 4.35 -21.20 5.64
CA TRP A 45 4.92 -22.47 6.10
C TRP A 45 3.85 -23.47 6.51
N ARG A 46 2.85 -23.03 7.30
CA ARG A 46 1.76 -23.89 7.79
C ARG A 46 0.93 -24.49 6.65
N SER A 47 0.67 -23.70 5.60
CA SER A 47 -0.20 -24.08 4.47
C SER A 47 0.55 -24.62 3.25
N ARG A 48 1.90 -24.66 3.27
CA ARG A 48 2.76 -24.99 2.12
C ARG A 48 2.32 -26.25 1.36
N ARG A 49 1.94 -27.32 2.07
CA ARG A 49 1.50 -28.58 1.44
C ARG A 49 0.17 -28.42 0.70
N LEU A 50 -0.75 -27.64 1.27
CA LEU A 50 -2.11 -27.44 0.76
C LEU A 50 -2.12 -26.46 -0.43
N MET A 51 -1.24 -25.45 -0.40
CA MET A 51 -1.13 -24.44 -1.46
C MET A 51 -0.24 -24.86 -2.63
N ARG A 52 0.39 -26.05 -2.59
CA ARG A 52 1.29 -26.50 -3.66
C ARG A 52 0.62 -26.55 -5.03
N ALA A 53 -0.57 -27.15 -5.11
CA ALA A 53 -1.31 -27.27 -6.37
C ALA A 53 -1.87 -25.92 -6.86
N PRO A 54 -2.57 -25.13 -6.03
CA PRO A 54 -3.01 -23.78 -6.43
C PRO A 54 -1.87 -22.89 -6.95
N TYR A 55 -0.73 -22.84 -6.22
CA TYR A 55 0.39 -22.00 -6.65
C TYR A 55 1.11 -22.53 -7.89
N ALA A 56 1.11 -23.86 -8.11
CA ALA A 56 1.62 -24.42 -9.36
C ALA A 56 0.75 -23.99 -10.53
N ALA A 57 -0.57 -24.11 -10.40
CA ALA A 57 -1.51 -23.65 -11.41
C ALA A 57 -1.36 -22.14 -11.69
N ALA A 58 -1.21 -21.33 -10.64
CA ALA A 58 -1.00 -19.89 -10.79
C ALA A 58 0.30 -19.55 -11.54
N ARG A 59 1.40 -20.24 -11.24
CA ARG A 59 2.67 -20.08 -11.96
C ARG A 59 2.55 -20.50 -13.42
N THR A 60 1.93 -21.64 -13.70
CA THR A 60 1.73 -22.13 -15.07
C THR A 60 0.85 -21.17 -15.86
N TRP A 61 -0.24 -20.71 -15.27
CA TRP A 61 -1.12 -19.72 -15.89
C TRP A 61 -0.36 -18.42 -16.20
N ALA A 62 0.43 -17.90 -15.25
CA ALA A 62 1.22 -16.69 -15.46
C ALA A 62 2.28 -16.87 -16.56
N ALA A 63 2.98 -18.00 -16.59
CA ALA A 63 4.00 -18.29 -17.60
C ALA A 63 3.43 -18.40 -19.03
N GLY A 64 2.14 -18.74 -19.17
CA GLY A 64 1.43 -18.74 -20.46
C GLY A 64 0.93 -17.37 -20.91
N GLN A 65 1.16 -16.31 -20.12
CA GLN A 65 0.71 -14.96 -20.40
C GLN A 65 1.93 -14.04 -20.57
N GLU A 66 2.00 -13.33 -21.69
CA GLU A 66 3.13 -12.45 -21.98
C GLU A 66 3.32 -11.40 -20.87
N GLY A 67 4.57 -11.20 -20.44
CA GLY A 67 4.94 -10.23 -19.42
C GLY A 67 4.26 -10.44 -18.06
N THR A 68 3.73 -11.64 -17.75
CA THR A 68 3.02 -11.90 -16.51
C THR A 68 3.84 -12.76 -15.55
N ILE A 69 3.88 -12.37 -14.28
CA ILE A 69 4.53 -13.14 -13.21
C ILE A 69 3.53 -13.55 -12.13
N PHE A 70 3.86 -14.63 -11.41
CA PHE A 70 3.19 -14.99 -10.15
C PHE A 70 4.15 -14.81 -8.97
N ARG A 71 3.70 -14.13 -7.92
CA ARG A 71 4.53 -13.87 -6.73
C ARG A 71 3.74 -14.05 -5.44
N VAL A 72 4.37 -14.72 -4.46
CA VAL A 72 3.88 -14.72 -3.09
C VAL A 72 4.66 -13.67 -2.31
N VAL A 73 3.96 -12.69 -1.75
CA VAL A 73 4.54 -11.64 -0.91
C VAL A 73 4.27 -11.98 0.55
N THR A 74 5.30 -11.80 1.38
CA THR A 74 5.20 -12.05 2.82
C THR A 74 5.52 -10.81 3.63
N ASP A 75 5.09 -10.82 4.89
CA ASP A 75 5.45 -9.83 5.91
C ASP A 75 6.97 -9.64 6.06
N ARG A 76 7.80 -10.65 5.77
CA ARG A 76 9.27 -10.51 5.72
C ARG A 76 9.80 -9.72 4.53
N MET A 77 9.01 -9.63 3.45
CA MET A 77 9.38 -8.89 2.24
C MET A 77 8.95 -7.43 2.30
N MET A 78 8.08 -7.09 3.24
CA MET A 78 7.81 -5.69 3.57
C MET A 78 9.05 -5.14 4.29
N SER A 79 9.63 -4.05 3.79
CA SER A 79 10.75 -3.38 4.47
C SER A 79 10.35 -3.06 5.91
N GLY A 80 11.24 -3.30 6.88
CA GLY A 80 10.97 -3.03 8.29
C GLY A 80 10.52 -1.58 8.55
N GLU A 81 11.02 -0.63 7.76
CA GLU A 81 10.70 0.80 7.84
C GLU A 81 9.27 1.12 7.35
N TRP A 82 8.83 0.51 6.24
CA TRP A 82 7.43 0.62 5.84
C TRP A 82 6.50 -0.10 6.81
N LEU A 83 6.91 -1.24 7.37
CA LEU A 83 6.10 -1.95 8.36
C LEU A 83 5.92 -1.13 9.66
N SER A 84 6.96 -0.44 10.14
CA SER A 84 6.83 0.45 11.29
C SER A 84 5.93 1.65 10.98
N SER A 85 6.07 2.23 9.78
CA SER A 85 5.26 3.34 9.29
C SER A 85 3.78 2.95 9.16
N THR A 86 3.47 1.79 8.58
CA THR A 86 2.09 1.30 8.48
C THR A 86 1.46 1.04 9.85
N ARG A 87 2.23 0.53 10.82
CA ARG A 87 1.74 0.38 12.21
C ARG A 87 1.44 1.73 12.84
N LEU A 88 2.36 2.71 12.71
CA LEU A 88 2.14 4.08 13.16
C LEU A 88 0.83 4.64 12.57
N LEU A 89 0.69 4.61 11.24
CA LEU A 89 -0.47 5.13 10.51
C LEU A 89 -1.78 4.43 10.91
N SER A 90 -1.76 3.09 11.03
CA SER A 90 -2.95 2.31 11.37
C SER A 90 -3.56 2.70 12.73
N GLY A 91 -2.74 3.12 13.68
CA GLY A 91 -3.18 3.60 15.00
C GLY A 91 -3.99 4.90 14.98
N HIS A 92 -4.14 5.53 13.80
CA HIS A 92 -4.90 6.77 13.61
C HIS A 92 -6.16 6.60 12.76
N LEU A 93 -6.39 5.43 12.16
CA LEU A 93 -7.56 5.19 11.28
C LEU A 93 -8.89 5.39 12.03
N ASP A 94 -9.00 4.81 13.22
CA ASP A 94 -10.25 4.75 14.00
C ASP A 94 -10.39 5.85 15.05
N LYS A 95 -9.39 6.75 15.16
CA LYS A 95 -9.44 7.82 16.15
C LYS A 95 -10.45 8.89 15.73
N PRO A 96 -11.33 9.35 16.66
CA PRO A 96 -12.20 10.48 16.40
C PRO A 96 -11.36 11.76 16.28
N PHE A 97 -11.67 12.57 15.28
CA PHE A 97 -11.09 13.89 15.05
C PHE A 97 -12.20 14.88 14.75
N ASP A 98 -11.93 16.14 15.06
CA ASP A 98 -12.76 17.25 14.65
C ASP A 98 -12.77 17.34 13.11
N VAL A 99 -13.96 17.27 12.52
CA VAL A 99 -14.18 17.30 11.08
C VAL A 99 -13.79 18.66 10.50
N GLN A 100 -14.06 19.76 11.20
CA GLN A 100 -13.69 21.09 10.76
C GLN A 100 -12.17 21.22 10.71
N PHE A 101 -11.47 20.70 11.73
CA PHE A 101 -10.01 20.70 11.74
C PHE A 101 -9.42 19.88 10.59
N GLU A 102 -9.98 18.71 10.24
CA GLU A 102 -9.54 17.93 9.07
C GLU A 102 -9.75 18.70 7.75
N GLN A 103 -10.88 19.39 7.59
CA GLN A 103 -11.16 20.23 6.42
C GLN A 103 -10.19 21.41 6.30
N ASP A 104 -9.88 22.07 7.41
CA ASP A 104 -8.91 23.17 7.44
C ASP A 104 -7.51 22.67 7.03
N CYS A 105 -7.14 21.46 7.45
CA CYS A 105 -5.90 20.80 7.04
C CYS A 105 -5.88 20.51 5.52
N VAL A 106 -6.98 19.99 4.97
CA VAL A 106 -7.09 19.74 3.52
C VAL A 106 -6.96 21.04 2.73
N ALA A 107 -7.71 22.07 3.09
CA ALA A 107 -7.66 23.38 2.42
C ALA A 107 -6.27 24.01 2.51
N PHE A 108 -5.58 23.79 3.62
CA PHE A 108 -4.19 24.19 3.78
C PHE A 108 -3.24 23.43 2.84
N LEU A 109 -3.34 22.10 2.77
CA LEU A 109 -2.47 21.24 1.96
C LEU A 109 -2.71 21.38 0.44
N GLN A 110 -3.87 21.87 0.02
CA GLN A 110 -4.18 22.13 -1.38
C GLN A 110 -3.48 23.38 -1.96
N GLN A 111 -2.80 24.18 -1.14
CA GLN A 111 -2.14 25.41 -1.60
C GLN A 111 -0.87 25.15 -2.45
N ARG A 112 -0.27 23.96 -2.37
CA ARG A 112 0.88 23.52 -3.18
C ARG A 112 0.80 22.02 -3.44
N ASP A 113 1.55 21.55 -4.44
CA ASP A 113 1.56 20.15 -4.86
C ASP A 113 2.08 19.19 -3.76
N SER A 114 3.06 19.63 -2.98
CA SER A 114 3.65 18.84 -1.89
C SER A 114 4.31 19.71 -0.83
N TYR A 115 4.37 19.20 0.41
CA TYR A 115 5.05 19.80 1.55
C TYR A 115 5.87 18.76 2.31
N ARG A 116 6.94 19.18 3.00
CA ARG A 116 7.51 18.39 4.08
C ARG A 116 6.64 18.49 5.33
N ILE A 117 6.62 17.44 6.14
CA ILE A 117 5.91 17.45 7.43
C ILE A 117 6.36 18.65 8.29
N SER A 118 7.65 18.95 8.36
CA SER A 118 8.16 20.11 9.12
C SER A 118 7.59 21.45 8.65
N GLU A 119 7.36 21.61 7.35
CA GLU A 119 6.81 22.85 6.77
C GLU A 119 5.33 22.99 7.13
N ILE A 120 4.58 21.90 7.07
CA ILE A 120 3.17 21.85 7.50
C ILE A 120 3.05 22.27 8.97
N LEU A 121 3.90 21.70 9.83
CA LEU A 121 3.89 22.01 11.27
C LEU A 121 4.27 23.47 11.56
N ALA A 122 5.28 24.01 10.87
CA ALA A 122 5.69 25.40 11.02
C ALA A 122 4.60 26.38 10.57
N LEU A 123 3.96 26.10 9.43
CA LEU A 123 2.87 26.93 8.91
C LEU A 123 1.62 26.86 9.80
N ALA A 124 1.31 25.70 10.36
CA ALA A 124 0.23 25.53 11.33
C ALA A 124 0.48 26.39 12.59
N GLN A 125 1.70 26.37 13.11
CA GLN A 125 2.09 27.21 14.24
C GLN A 125 1.95 28.71 13.93
N GLN A 126 2.36 29.15 12.74
CA GLN A 126 2.20 30.54 12.30
C GLN A 126 0.73 30.98 12.21
N ARG A 127 -0.18 30.04 11.96
CA ARG A 127 -1.64 30.28 11.94
C ARG A 127 -2.32 30.09 13.29
N GLY A 128 -1.56 29.89 14.37
CA GLY A 128 -2.09 29.68 15.72
C GLY A 128 -2.67 28.29 15.98
N LEU A 129 -2.44 27.33 15.08
CA LEU A 129 -2.85 25.93 15.28
C LEU A 129 -1.79 25.19 16.10
N ASN A 130 -2.21 24.19 16.89
CA ASN A 130 -1.31 23.34 17.66
C ASN A 130 -0.66 22.27 16.74
N PRO A 131 0.67 22.31 16.50
CA PRO A 131 1.33 21.36 15.61
C PRO A 131 1.24 19.90 16.10
N GLN A 132 1.19 19.67 17.41
CA GLN A 132 1.08 18.32 17.97
C GLN A 132 -0.32 17.72 17.73
N ALA A 133 -1.35 18.55 17.65
CA ALA A 133 -2.69 18.11 17.29
C ALA A 133 -2.81 17.78 15.78
N LEU A 134 -1.94 18.36 14.96
CA LEU A 134 -1.96 18.22 13.50
C LEU A 134 -1.35 16.90 13.01
N LEU A 135 -0.28 16.42 13.65
CA LEU A 135 0.41 15.18 13.26
C LEU A 135 -0.53 13.97 13.15
N PRO A 136 -1.39 13.68 14.14
CA PRO A 136 -2.36 12.59 14.05
C PRO A 136 -3.35 12.71 12.88
N VAL A 137 -3.75 13.94 12.52
CA VAL A 137 -4.64 14.18 11.37
C VAL A 137 -3.91 13.86 10.07
N LEU A 138 -2.68 14.33 9.90
CA LEU A 138 -1.85 13.99 8.73
C LEU A 138 -1.71 12.47 8.57
N TYR A 139 -1.41 11.77 9.66
CA TYR A 139 -1.28 10.31 9.65
C TYR A 139 -2.57 9.61 9.26
N ARG A 140 -3.71 10.06 9.78
CA ARG A 140 -5.02 9.53 9.39
C ARG A 140 -5.31 9.77 7.91
N MET A 141 -5.04 10.96 7.40
CA MET A 141 -5.28 11.30 6.00
C MET A 141 -4.41 10.46 5.05
N VAL A 142 -3.16 10.20 5.43
CA VAL A 142 -2.28 9.25 4.72
C VAL A 142 -2.86 7.84 4.78
N ALA A 143 -3.27 7.38 5.97
CA ALA A 143 -3.81 6.04 6.15
C ALA A 143 -5.10 5.79 5.34
N ARG A 144 -5.90 6.85 5.12
CA ARG A 144 -7.10 6.84 4.27
C ARG A 144 -6.83 7.01 2.78
N GLY A 145 -5.57 7.25 2.40
CA GLY A 145 -5.20 7.51 1.01
C GLY A 145 -5.64 8.88 0.47
N GLN A 146 -5.95 9.84 1.35
CA GLN A 146 -6.19 11.24 0.96
C GLN A 146 -4.87 11.97 0.70
N LEU A 147 -3.81 11.57 1.40
CA LEU A 147 -2.45 12.04 1.20
C LEU A 147 -1.52 10.88 0.82
N SER A 148 -0.57 11.14 -0.07
CA SER A 148 0.53 10.23 -0.38
C SER A 148 1.81 10.69 0.30
N LEU A 149 2.64 9.74 0.70
CA LEU A 149 4.01 9.98 1.18
C LEU A 149 4.98 9.00 0.55
N ASP A 150 6.28 9.32 0.62
CA ASP A 150 7.33 8.39 0.24
C ASP A 150 7.38 7.20 1.22
N ARG A 151 7.14 6.00 0.68
CA ARG A 151 7.04 4.75 1.44
C ARG A 151 8.40 4.08 1.67
N GLY A 152 9.46 4.59 1.06
CA GLY A 152 10.80 4.02 1.13
C GLY A 152 11.61 4.41 2.36
N GLN A 153 11.08 5.30 3.22
CA GLN A 153 11.79 5.83 4.39
C GLN A 153 10.87 5.89 5.62
N PRO A 154 11.42 5.90 6.84
CA PRO A 154 10.64 6.16 8.05
C PRO A 154 9.92 7.52 7.96
N ILE A 155 8.67 7.57 8.41
CA ILE A 155 7.91 8.83 8.48
C ILE A 155 8.54 9.74 9.54
N GLY A 156 8.92 10.95 9.13
CA GLY A 156 9.51 11.96 9.99
C GLY A 156 9.41 13.38 9.43
N PRO A 157 10.03 14.38 10.08
CA PRO A 157 9.87 15.80 9.72
C PRO A 157 10.25 16.12 8.26
N GLN A 158 11.20 15.38 7.67
CA GLN A 158 11.66 15.59 6.29
C GLN A 158 10.85 14.80 5.25
N THR A 159 9.90 13.96 5.67
CA THR A 159 9.05 13.21 4.76
C THR A 159 8.15 14.15 3.96
N TRP A 160 8.12 13.96 2.65
CA TRP A 160 7.22 14.67 1.75
C TRP A 160 5.82 14.07 1.79
N VAL A 161 4.83 14.95 1.78
CA VAL A 161 3.41 14.63 1.74
C VAL A 161 2.77 15.42 0.60
N ALA A 162 1.95 14.75 -0.18
CA ALA A 162 1.22 15.34 -1.32
C ALA A 162 -0.25 14.93 -1.28
N VAL A 163 -1.13 15.80 -1.80
CA VAL A 163 -2.57 15.49 -1.92
C VAL A 163 -2.77 14.51 -3.08
N VAL A 164 -3.46 13.40 -2.81
CA VAL A 164 -3.78 12.41 -3.84
C VAL A 164 -4.78 13.03 -4.83
N GLY A 165 -4.44 13.02 -6.13
CA GLY A 165 -5.23 13.64 -7.19
C GLY A 165 -4.74 15.03 -7.65
N SER A 166 -3.75 15.62 -6.98
CA SER A 166 -3.10 16.87 -7.44
C SER A 166 -2.04 16.64 -8.53
N GLN A 167 -1.69 15.39 -8.85
CA GLN A 167 -0.94 15.08 -10.07
C GLN A 167 -1.84 15.33 -11.29
N LYS A 168 -1.67 16.51 -11.91
CA LYS A 168 -1.96 16.66 -13.33
C LYS A 168 -1.28 15.52 -14.07
N ARG A 169 -2.07 14.82 -14.90
CA ARG A 169 -1.59 13.95 -15.97
C ARG A 169 -0.40 14.63 -16.65
N LEU A 170 0.75 13.97 -16.63
CA LEU A 170 1.74 14.10 -17.68
C LEU A 170 1.44 13.01 -18.71
#